data_AF-U2HPP2-F1
#
_entry.id   AF-U2HPP2-F1
#
_cell.length_a   1.000
_cell.length_b   1.000
_cell.length_c   1.000
_cell.angle_alpha   90.00
_cell.angle_beta   90.00
_cell.angle_gamma   90.00
#
_symmetry.space_group_name_H-M   'P 1'
#
loop_
_entity.id
_entity.type
_entity.pdbx_description
1 polymer ?
#
loop_
_entity_poly.entity_id
_entity_poly.type
_entity_poly.pdbx_seq_one_letter_code
_entity_poly.pdbx_strand_id
1 'polypeptide(L)' 'MQLPFFYTTELLLIMIALFSFFVYTVYHALNNPRLYNTQRLIWVLIILLATLLGWIAYWSYGKNGNIKK' A
#
# COMPACT_ATOMS: atom_id res chain seq x y z
N MET A 1 -26.85 19.51 0.98
CA MET A 1 -25.39 19.47 1.24
C MET A 1 -24.99 18.02 1.49
N GLN A 2 -24.69 17.24 0.45
CA GLN A 2 -24.34 15.80 0.53
C GLN A 2 -22.99 15.45 -0.13
N LEU A 3 -22.39 16.39 -0.87
CA LEU A 3 -21.12 16.24 -1.57
C LEU A 3 -19.94 15.71 -0.72
N PRO A 4 -19.73 16.13 0.55
CA PRO A 4 -18.58 15.62 1.32
C PRO A 4 -18.73 14.15 1.74
N PHE A 5 -19.97 13.63 1.82
CA PHE A 5 -20.22 12.24 2.23
C PHE A 5 -19.94 11.24 1.09
N PHE A 6 -20.25 11.60 -0.15
CA PHE A 6 -19.93 10.77 -1.31
C PHE A 6 -18.41 10.68 -1.55
N TYR A 7 -17.69 11.80 -1.40
CA TYR A 7 -16.23 11.81 -1.56
C TYR A 7 -15.50 10.94 -0.52
N THR A 8 -15.94 10.95 0.74
CA THR A 8 -15.30 10.16 1.80
C THR A 8 -15.60 8.66 1.66
N THR A 9 -16.79 8.30 1.19
CA THR A 9 -17.16 6.89 0.96
C THR A 9 -16.43 6.29 -0.24
N GLU A 10 -16.28 7.04 -1.33
CA GLU A 10 -15.46 6.62 -2.48
C GLU A 10 -13.99 6.42 -2.10
N LEU A 11 -13.41 7.36 -1.35
CA LEU A 11 -12.03 7.25 -0.86
C LEU A 11 -11.87 6.02 0.05
N LEU A 12 -12.81 5.78 0.97
CA LEU A 12 -12.80 4.62 1.84
C LEU A 12 -12.84 3.32 1.02
N LEU A 13 -13.69 3.24 -0.01
CA LEU A 13 -13.78 2.06 -0.87
C LEU A 13 -12.46 1.79 -1.60
N ILE A 14 -11.81 2.84 -2.13
CA ILE A 14 -10.50 2.72 -2.76
C ILE A 14 -9.45 2.23 -1.76
N MET A 15 -9.43 2.78 -0.54
CA MET A 15 -8.49 2.35 0.50
C MET A 15 -8.70 0.87 0.88
N ILE A 16 -9.95 0.44 1.02
CA ILE A 16 -10.29 -0.97 1.28
C ILE A 16 -9.80 -1.85 0.13
N ALA A 17 -10.10 -1.49 -1.12
CA ALA A 17 -9.69 -2.28 -2.29
C ALA A 17 -8.17 -2.43 -2.38
N LEU A 18 -7.41 -1.34 -2.18
CA LEU A 18 -5.95 -1.37 -2.18
C LEU A 18 -5.40 -2.21 -1.02
N PHE A 19 -5.98 -2.08 0.17
CA PHE A 19 -5.57 -2.87 1.33
C PHE A 19 -5.88 -4.36 1.15
N SER A 20 -7.05 -4.70 0.63
CA SER A 20 -7.42 -6.08 0.29
C SER A 20 -6.47 -6.68 -0.74
N PHE A 21 -6.11 -5.92 -1.79
CA PHE A 21 -5.13 -6.37 -2.79
C PHE A 21 -3.75 -6.61 -2.17
N PHE A 22 -3.31 -5.72 -1.28
CA PHE A 22 -2.05 -5.88 -0.54
C PHE A 22 -2.05 -7.16 0.31
N VAL A 23 -3.07 -7.36 1.14
CA VAL A 23 -3.21 -8.55 1.99
C VAL A 23 -3.26 -9.82 1.14
N TYR A 24 -4.05 -9.82 0.07
CA TYR A 24 -4.13 -10.95 -0.85
C TYR A 24 -2.78 -11.27 -1.49
N THR A 25 -2.02 -10.25 -1.90
CA THR A 25 -0.70 -10.44 -2.51
C THR A 25 0.28 -11.08 -1.53
N VAL A 26 0.27 -10.66 -0.26
CA VAL A 26 1.08 -11.30 0.81
C VAL A 26 0.65 -12.74 1.02
N TYR A 27 -0.65 -13.00 1.15
CA TYR A 27 -1.21 -14.35 1.28
C TYR A 27 -0.80 -15.24 0.10
N HIS A 28 -0.90 -14.73 -1.12
CA HIS A 28 -0.55 -15.47 -2.33
C HIS A 28 0.95 -15.78 -2.36
N ALA A 29 1.81 -14.83 -2.04
CA ALA A 29 3.26 -15.05 -1.96
C ALA A 29 3.62 -16.16 -0.94
N LEU A 30 2.97 -16.16 0.23
CA LEU A 30 3.17 -17.17 1.26
C LEU A 30 2.73 -18.58 0.83
N ASN A 31 1.64 -18.67 0.08
CA ASN A 31 1.05 -19.94 -0.33
C ASN A 31 1.45 -20.39 -1.73
N ASN A 32 2.31 -19.63 -2.43
CA ASN A 32 2.72 -19.98 -3.78
C ASN A 32 3.61 -21.24 -3.75
N PRO A 33 3.18 -22.36 -4.37
CA PRO A 33 3.94 -23.60 -4.38
C PRO A 33 5.17 -23.53 -5.30
N ARG A 34 5.25 -22.52 -6.17
CA ARG A 34 6.37 -22.33 -7.11
C ARG A 34 7.55 -21.57 -6.48
N LEU A 35 7.40 -21.06 -5.26
CA LEU A 35 8.45 -20.34 -4.54
C LEU A 35 9.13 -21.24 -3.51
N TYR A 36 10.46 -21.37 -3.62
CA TYR A 36 11.28 -21.96 -2.57
C TYR A 36 11.32 -21.04 -1.33
N ASN A 37 11.65 -21.59 -0.16
CA ASN A 37 11.59 -20.87 1.13
C ASN A 37 12.27 -19.49 1.11
N THR A 38 13.49 -19.39 0.57
CA THR A 38 14.23 -18.12 0.49
C THR A 38 13.56 -17.13 -0.45
N GLN A 39 13.07 -17.59 -1.62
CA GLN A 39 12.38 -16.73 -2.59
C GLN A 39 11.06 -16.21 -2.02
N ARG A 40 10.31 -17.07 -1.30
CA ARG A 40 9.09 -16.67 -0.60
C ARG A 40 9.36 -15.57 0.42
N LEU A 41 10.40 -15.73 1.23
CA LEU A 41 10.81 -14.72 2.21
C LEU A 41 11.15 -13.39 1.52
N ILE A 42 11.95 -13.45 0.45
CA ILE A 42 12.35 -12.26 -0.32
C ILE A 42 11.12 -11.54 -0.87
N TRP A 43 10.16 -12.25 -1.47
CA TRP A 43 8.96 -11.63 -2.02
C TRP A 43 8.09 -10.97 -0.94
N VAL A 44 7.88 -11.64 0.19
CA VAL A 44 7.15 -11.05 1.32
C VAL A 44 7.86 -9.79 1.81
N LEU A 45 9.19 -9.82 1.96
CA LEU A 45 9.97 -8.64 2.35
C LEU A 45 9.84 -7.51 1.33
N ILE A 46 9.92 -7.78 0.03
CA ILE A 46 9.73 -6.77 -1.02
C ILE A 46 8.36 -6.11 -0.89
N ILE A 47 7.29 -6.90 -0.74
CA ILE A 47 5.92 -6.40 -0.62
C ILE A 47 5.79 -5.46 0.60
N LEU A 48 6.35 -5.85 1.75
CA LEU A 48 6.29 -5.03 2.97
C LEU A 48 7.17 -3.77 2.88
N LEU A 49 8.38 -3.91 2.34
CA LEU A 49 9.35 -2.83 2.25
C LEU A 49 8.94 -1.78 1.21
N ALA A 50 8.24 -2.16 0.14
CA ALA A 50 7.73 -1.20 -0.84
C ALA A 50 6.83 -0.13 -0.19
N THR A 51 5.98 -0.53 0.75
CA THR A 51 5.14 0.39 1.53
C THR A 51 5.99 1.32 2.41
N LEU A 52 7.00 0.77 3.08
CA LEU A 52 7.95 1.54 3.89
C LEU A 52 8.75 2.55 3.05
N LEU A 53 9.17 2.16 1.85
CA LEU A 53 9.86 3.06 0.91
C LEU A 53 8.95 4.22 0.49
N GLY A 54 7.66 3.96 0.24
CA GLY A 54 6.68 5.01 -0.03
C GLY A 54 6.55 6.00 1.13
N TRP A 55 6.55 5.50 2.37
CA TRP A 55 6.53 6.36 3.56
C TRP A 55 7.81 7.19 3.67
N ILE A 56 8.97 6.56 3.54
CA ILE A 56 10.27 7.26 3.58
C ILE A 56 10.28 8.34 2.50
N ALA A 57 9.86 8.05 1.26
CA ALA A 57 9.81 9.02 0.18
C ALA A 57 8.90 10.23 0.50
N TYR A 58 7.71 10.00 1.09
CA TYR A 58 6.84 11.07 1.54
C TYR A 58 7.50 11.93 2.62
N TRP A 59 8.12 11.31 3.63
CA TRP A 59 8.79 12.04 4.70
C TRP A 59 10.06 12.76 4.23
N SER A 60 10.78 12.22 3.25
CA SER A 60 11.98 12.85 2.71
C SER A 60 11.66 14.02 1.80
N TYR A 61 10.67 13.90 0.92
CA TYR A 61 10.40 14.89 -0.13
C TYR A 61 9.03 15.57 -0.02
N GLY A 62 7.99 14.81 0.31
CA GLY A 62 6.60 15.31 0.33
C GLY A 62 6.25 16.17 1.55
N LYS A 63 6.83 15.87 2.73
CA LYS A 63 6.39 16.50 3.99
C LYS A 63 6.58 18.01 4.05
N ASN A 64 7.55 18.54 3.29
CA ASN A 64 7.89 19.97 3.27
C ASN A 64 7.23 20.69 2.09
N GLY A 65 6.16 20.14 1.50
CA GLY A 65 5.43 20.77 0.39
C GLY A 65 5.10 22.23 0.72
N ASN A 66 5.82 23.16 0.11
CA ASN A 66 5.55 24.59 0.22
C ASN A 66 4.17 24.85 -0.35
N ILE A 67 3.24 25.31 0.51
CA ILE A 67 2.00 25.94 0.06
C ILE A 67 2.44 27.28 -0.54
N LYS A 68 2.80 27.29 -1.84
CA LYS A 68 2.73 28.53 -2.61
C LYS A 68 1.24 28.85 -2.72
N LYS A 69 0.78 29.71 -1.81
CA LYS A 69 -0.49 30.44 -1.92
C LYS A 69 -0.54 31.19 -3.24
#